data_AF-A0A938ZRV7-F1
#
_entry.id   AF-A0A938ZRV7-F1
#
_cell.length_a   1.000
_cell.length_b   1.000
_cell.length_c   1.000
_cell.angle_alpha   90.00
_cell.angle_beta   90.00
_cell.angle_gamma   90.00
#
_symmetry.space_group_name_H-M   'P 1'
#
loop_
_entity.id
_entity.type
_entity.pdbx_description
1 polymer ?
#
loop_
_entity_poly.entity_id
_entity_poly.type
_entity_poly.pdbx_seq_one_letter_code
_entity_poly.pdbx_strand_id
1 'polypeptide(L)'
;MEKIIHPIKYRIIERKITPEKSYWHFLKGKIFYNPLNLPNESDIEFMFGTTKKKVVIELFRINGGKVGYYLVNLLEKKYYSCGQDWASIKVKLRELGIGRDEPNYS
;
A
#
# COMPACT_ATOMS: atom_id res chain seq x y z
N MET A 1 -6.90 -5.13 14.08
CA MET A 1 -6.01 -4.12 13.46
C MET A 1 -6.89 -3.10 12.76
N GLU A 2 -6.69 -1.81 13.02
CA GLU A 2 -7.48 -0.76 12.39
C GLU A 2 -7.21 -0.71 10.88
N LYS A 3 -8.27 -0.62 10.07
CA LYS A 3 -8.13 -0.55 8.61
C LYS A 3 -7.54 0.81 8.22
N ILE A 4 -6.44 0.80 7.48
CA ILE A 4 -5.89 2.02 6.90
C ILE A 4 -6.82 2.54 5.83
N ILE A 5 -7.15 3.82 5.94
CA ILE A 5 -8.00 4.54 5.00
C ILE A 5 -7.12 5.20 3.94
N HIS A 6 -7.37 4.92 2.66
CA HIS A 6 -6.57 5.50 1.57
C HIS A 6 -7.39 5.64 0.27
N PRO A 7 -6.92 6.44 -0.71
CA PRO A 7 -7.54 6.53 -2.03
C PRO A 7 -7.42 5.21 -2.80
N ILE A 8 -8.33 4.96 -3.75
CA ILE A 8 -8.33 3.74 -4.58
C ILE A 8 -7.03 3.51 -5.35
N LYS A 9 -6.32 4.59 -5.71
CA LYS A 9 -5.04 4.51 -6.44
C LYS A 9 -3.89 3.91 -5.61
N TYR A 10 -4.08 3.70 -4.30
CA TYR A 10 -3.04 3.17 -3.43
C TYR A 10 -3.24 1.68 -3.11
N ARG A 11 -2.12 0.96 -3.01
CA ARG A 11 -2.05 -0.40 -2.47
C ARG A 11 -1.11 -0.48 -1.30
N ILE A 12 -1.53 -1.21 -0.28
CA ILE A 12 -0.72 -1.55 0.89
C ILE A 12 -0.27 -2.99 0.71
N ILE A 13 1.02 -3.23 0.82
CA ILE A 13 1.61 -4.54 0.56
C ILE A 13 2.55 -4.89 1.70
N GLU A 14 2.45 -6.12 2.20
CA GLU A 14 3.33 -6.66 3.24
C GLU A 14 4.24 -7.71 2.63
N ARG A 15 5.55 -7.59 2.85
CA ARG A 15 6.55 -8.60 2.52
C ARG A 15 6.83 -9.43 3.76
N LYS A 16 6.61 -10.75 3.67
CA LYS A 16 6.97 -11.70 4.73
C LYS A 16 7.89 -12.79 4.20
N ILE A 17 8.85 -13.14 5.05
CA ILE A 17 9.71 -14.31 4.89
C ILE A 17 9.62 -15.08 6.19
N THR A 18 9.24 -16.34 6.09
CA THR A 18 9.12 -17.33 7.17
C THR A 18 9.95 -18.55 6.74
N PRO A 19 10.32 -19.46 7.66
CA PRO A 19 11.06 -20.67 7.29
C PRO A 19 10.39 -21.47 6.17
N GLU A 20 9.06 -21.44 6.08
CA GLU A 20 8.27 -22.24 5.14
C GLU A 20 7.93 -21.50 3.84
N LYS A 21 7.86 -20.16 3.86
CA LYS A 21 7.40 -19.36 2.71
C LYS A 21 7.96 -17.94 2.67
N SER A 22 8.16 -17.45 1.45
CA SER A 22 8.43 -16.05 1.13
C SER A 22 7.33 -15.52 0.22
N TYR A 23 6.61 -14.49 0.65
CA TYR A 23 5.45 -14.01 -0.10
C TYR A 23 5.21 -12.51 0.07
N TRP A 24 4.44 -11.97 -0.87
CA TRP A 24 3.94 -10.60 -0.86
C TRP A 24 2.43 -10.64 -0.67
N HIS A 25 1.94 -9.99 0.37
CA HIS A 25 0.52 -9.94 0.71
C HIS A 25 -0.05 -8.58 0.35
N PHE A 26 -0.98 -8.53 -0.60
CA PHE A 26 -1.71 -7.32 -0.97
C PHE A 26 -2.87 -7.12 0.02
N LEU A 27 -2.70 -6.18 0.95
CA LEU A 27 -3.62 -5.99 2.07
C LEU A 27 -4.83 -5.14 1.65
N LYS A 28 -6.00 -5.50 2.17
CA LYS A 28 -7.23 -4.73 1.98
C LYS A 28 -7.25 -3.53 2.95
N GLY A 29 -7.31 -2.32 2.40
CA GLY A 29 -7.61 -1.09 3.16
C GLY A 29 -9.08 -0.68 3.03
N LYS A 30 -9.45 0.43 3.67
CA LYS A 30 -10.75 1.09 3.47
C LYS A 30 -10.58 2.22 2.45
N ILE A 31 -11.33 2.15 1.36
CA ILE A 31 -11.28 3.17 0.31
C ILE A 31 -12.23 4.31 0.66
N PHE A 32 -11.74 5.55 0.71
CA PHE A 32 -12.57 6.75 0.92
C PHE A 32 -12.74 7.62 -0.33
N TYR A 33 -11.87 7.44 -1.33
CA TYR A 33 -11.87 8.23 -2.56
C TYR A 33 -11.66 7.32 -3.78
N ASN A 34 -12.67 7.25 -4.64
CA ASN A 34 -12.71 6.43 -5.85
C ASN A 34 -13.47 7.16 -6.98
N PRO A 35 -12.85 8.17 -7.61
CA PRO A 35 -13.52 8.97 -8.64
C PRO A 35 -13.81 8.18 -9.93
N LEU A 36 -13.16 7.03 -10.10
CA LEU A 36 -13.29 6.16 -11.27
C LEU A 36 -14.37 5.08 -11.10
N ASN A 37 -15.06 5.07 -9.95
CA ASN A 37 -16.05 4.05 -9.58
C ASN A 37 -15.56 2.60 -9.81
N LEU A 38 -14.27 2.35 -9.54
CA LEU A 38 -13.66 1.04 -9.73
C LEU A 38 -14.15 0.04 -8.69
N PRO A 39 -14.21 -1.25 -9.03
CA PRO A 39 -14.44 -2.31 -8.03
C PRO A 39 -13.36 -2.25 -6.95
N ASN A 40 -13.79 -2.24 -5.69
CA ASN A 40 -12.90 -2.11 -4.53
C ASN A 40 -12.36 -3.45 -4.01
N GLU A 41 -12.99 -4.57 -4.37
CA GLU A 41 -12.64 -5.90 -3.88
C GLU A 41 -11.67 -6.68 -4.79
N SER A 42 -11.44 -6.22 -6.01
CA SER A 42 -10.67 -6.94 -7.03
C SER A 42 -9.22 -6.47 -7.12
N ASP A 43 -8.45 -7.20 -7.92
CA ASP A 43 -7.08 -6.86 -8.32
C ASP A 43 -7.10 -5.68 -9.30
N ILE A 44 -7.18 -4.47 -8.75
CA ILE A 44 -7.29 -3.22 -9.51
C ILE A 44 -5.99 -2.85 -10.27
N GLU A 45 -4.89 -3.57 -10.07
CA GLU A 45 -3.59 -3.25 -10.69
C GLU A 45 -3.71 -3.11 -12.21
N PHE A 46 -4.51 -3.98 -12.84
CA PHE A 46 -4.77 -3.95 -14.28
C PHE A 46 -5.51 -2.68 -14.72
N MET A 47 -6.44 -2.18 -13.90
CA MET A 47 -7.17 -0.93 -14.18
C MET A 47 -6.24 0.30 -14.22
N PHE A 48 -5.08 0.20 -13.57
CA PHE A 48 -4.02 1.20 -13.66
C PHE A 48 -2.92 0.83 -14.66
N GLY A 49 -3.12 -0.15 -15.55
CA GLY A 49 -2.14 -0.55 -16.56
C GLY A 49 -0.91 -1.27 -16.00
N THR A 50 -1.02 -1.93 -14.85
CA THR A 50 0.04 -2.76 -14.27
C THR A 50 -0.47 -4.13 -13.82
N THR A 51 0.38 -4.94 -13.19
CA THR A 51 0.00 -6.22 -12.60
C THR A 51 0.62 -6.35 -11.22
N LYS A 52 0.07 -7.22 -10.36
CA LYS A 52 0.70 -7.53 -9.06
C LYS A 52 2.16 -7.96 -9.21
N LYS A 53 2.46 -8.76 -10.24
CA LYS A 53 3.84 -9.19 -10.55
C LYS A 53 4.76 -8.00 -10.84
N LYS A 54 4.34 -7.07 -11.70
CA LYS A 54 5.10 -5.84 -11.99
C LYS A 54 5.30 -4.99 -10.73
N VAL A 55 4.24 -4.82 -9.93
CA VAL A 55 4.33 -4.10 -8.65
C VAL A 55 5.38 -4.72 -7.73
N VAL A 56 5.35 -6.04 -7.55
CA VAL A 56 6.33 -6.77 -6.71
C VAL A 56 7.76 -6.60 -7.24
N ILE A 57 7.97 -6.61 -8.56
CA ILE A 57 9.29 -6.37 -9.17
C ILE A 57 9.80 -4.98 -8.81
N GLU A 58 8.98 -3.94 -8.91
CA GLU A 58 9.39 -2.58 -8.54
C GLU A 58 9.66 -2.45 -7.04
N LEU A 59 8.86 -3.08 -6.18
CA LEU A 59 9.11 -3.13 -4.74
C LEU A 59 10.45 -3.81 -4.40
N PHE A 60 10.81 -4.85 -5.16
CA PHE A 60 12.11 -5.49 -5.03
C PHE A 60 13.24 -4.54 -5.44
N ARG A 61 13.08 -3.76 -6.53
CA ARG A 61 14.10 -2.80 -7.00
C ARG A 61 14.39 -1.68 -6.01
N ILE A 62 13.37 -1.13 -5.33
CA ILE A 62 13.57 0.03 -4.46
C ILE A 62 14.21 -0.28 -3.10
N ASN A 63 14.11 -1.51 -2.61
CA ASN A 63 14.58 -1.85 -1.25
C ASN A 63 15.05 -3.31 -1.12
N GLY A 64 15.47 -3.94 -2.22
CA GLY A 64 15.95 -5.33 -2.24
C GLY A 64 14.91 -6.36 -1.78
N GLY A 65 13.62 -6.01 -1.78
CA GLY A 65 12.56 -6.89 -1.29
C GLY A 65 12.66 -7.23 0.21
N LYS A 66 13.23 -6.33 1.03
CA LYS A 66 13.27 -6.46 2.49
C LYS A 66 11.88 -6.73 3.08
N VAL A 67 11.83 -7.50 4.16
CA VAL A 67 10.61 -7.73 4.95
C VAL A 67 10.04 -6.39 5.44
N GLY A 68 8.72 -6.31 5.56
CA GLY A 68 8.02 -5.12 6.07
C GLY A 68 6.89 -4.64 5.16
N TYR A 69 6.41 -3.44 5.43
CA TYR A 69 5.30 -2.80 4.76
C TYR A 69 5.75 -1.86 3.64
N TYR A 70 4.93 -1.83 2.60
CA TYR A 70 5.11 -1.02 1.41
C TYR A 70 3.80 -0.32 1.04
N LEU A 71 3.94 0.84 0.43
CA LEU A 71 2.85 1.61 -0.13
C LEU A 71 3.13 1.86 -1.60
N VAL A 72 2.12 1.70 -2.45
CA VAL A 72 2.25 1.87 -3.89
C VAL A 72 1.17 2.78 -4.41
N ASN A 73 1.54 3.86 -5.10
CA ASN A 73 0.63 4.66 -5.91
C ASN A 73 0.58 4.06 -7.32
N LEU A 74 -0.49 3.33 -7.63
CA LEU A 74 -0.68 2.66 -8.90
C LEU A 74 -0.88 3.63 -10.07
N LEU A 75 -1.42 4.83 -9.83
CA LEU A 75 -1.63 5.84 -10.86
C LEU A 75 -0.32 6.46 -11.31
N GLU A 76 0.50 6.90 -10.35
CA GLU A 76 1.77 7.61 -10.62
C GLU A 76 2.98 6.66 -10.73
N LYS A 77 2.78 5.35 -10.53
CA LYS A 77 3.86 4.36 -10.47
C LYS A 77 4.95 4.72 -9.47
N LYS A 78 4.55 5.19 -8.29
CA LYS A 78 5.46 5.49 -7.18
C LYS A 78 5.39 4.38 -6.13
N TYR A 79 6.55 4.00 -5.61
CA TYR A 79 6.73 2.85 -4.72
C TYR A 79 7.50 3.30 -3.48
N TYR A 80 7.01 2.93 -2.29
CA TYR A 80 7.56 3.39 -1.02
C TYR A 80 7.79 2.21 -0.09
N SER A 81 8.96 2.13 0.54
CA SER A 81 9.17 1.31 1.72
C SER A 81 8.71 2.08 2.96
N CYS A 82 7.92 1.43 3.81
CA CYS A 82 7.33 2.05 5.00
C CYS A 82 7.96 1.54 6.31
N GLY A 83 8.74 0.46 6.30
CA GLY A 83 9.35 -0.12 7.51
C GLY A 83 8.60 -1.35 8.03
N GLN A 84 8.84 -1.75 9.27
CA GLN A 84 8.30 -3.01 9.83
C GLN A 84 6.91 -2.88 10.44
N ASP A 85 6.47 -1.67 10.77
CA ASP A 85 5.26 -1.46 11.56
C ASP A 85 4.08 -0.98 10.73
N TRP A 86 2.89 -1.43 11.10
CA TRP A 86 1.63 -1.01 10.48
C TRP A 86 1.42 0.51 10.58
N ALA A 87 1.84 1.11 11.69
CA ALA A 87 1.74 2.55 11.93
C ALA A 87 2.54 3.38 10.90
N SER A 88 3.65 2.84 10.39
CA SER A 88 4.51 3.56 9.46
C SER A 88 3.88 3.78 8.08
N ILE A 89 2.88 2.97 7.71
CA ILE A 89 2.07 3.24 6.50
C ILE A 89 1.22 4.51 6.71
N LYS A 90 0.64 4.70 7.90
CA LYS A 90 -0.12 5.91 8.22
C LYS A 90 0.78 7.14 8.17
N VAL A 91 2.00 7.04 8.72
CA VAL A 91 3.02 8.11 8.64
C VAL A 91 3.34 8.42 7.17
N LYS A 92 3.62 7.40 6.35
CA LYS A 92 3.91 7.60 4.93
C LYS A 92 2.76 8.25 4.16
N LEU A 93 1.51 7.87 4.45
CA LEU A 93 0.33 8.50 3.84
C LEU A 93 0.25 9.99 4.19
N ARG A 94 0.53 10.36 5.45
CA ARG A 94 0.54 11.77 5.88
C ARG A 94 1.65 12.57 5.21
N GLU A 95 2.85 12.01 5.09
CA GLU A 95 3.96 12.63 4.34
C GLU A 95 3.59 12.89 2.88
N LEU A 96 2.69 12.08 2.30
CA LEU A 96 2.14 12.25 0.96
C LEU A 96 0.89 13.15 0.91
N GLY A 97 0.56 13.82 2.01
CA GLY A 97 -0.60 14.71 2.13
C GLY A 97 -1.95 13.99 2.22
N ILE A 98 -1.96 12.71 2.60
CA ILE A 98 -3.17 11.89 2.68
C ILE A 98 -3.54 11.64 4.14
N GLY A 99 -4.72 12.14 4.51
CA GLY A 99 -5.19 12.12 5.89
C GLY A 99 -4.57 13.24 6.72
N ARG A 100 -4.96 13.29 7.99
CA ARG A 100 -4.45 14.23 9.00
C ARG A 100 -4.35 13.49 10.33
N ASP A 101 -3.62 14.06 11.29
CA ASP A 101 -3.80 13.64 12.67
C ASP A 101 -5.26 13.86 13.06
N GLU A 102 -5.80 12.91 13.84
CA GLU A 102 -7.09 13.15 14.46
C GLU A 102 -6.96 14.41 15.32
N PRO A 103 -7.94 15.32 15.28
CA PRO A 103 -7.92 16.47 16.18
C PRO A 103 -7.80 15.94 17.62
N ASN A 104 -6.72 16.32 18.30
CA ASN A 104 -6.62 16.14 19.74
C ASN A 104 -7.65 17.08 20.38
N TYR A 105 -8.84 16.56 20.66
CA TYR A 105 -9.75 17.18 21.61
C TYR A 105 -9.21 16.88 23.01
N SER A 106 -8.13 17.57 23.39
CA SER A 106 -7.67 17.68 24.77
C SER A 106 -8.46 18.75 25.51
#